data_AF-A0A2A8LJ43-F1
#
_entry.id   AF-A0A2A8LJ43-F1
#
_cell.length_a   1.000
_cell.length_b   1.000
_cell.length_c   1.000
_cell.angle_alpha   90.00
_cell.angle_beta   90.00
_cell.angle_gamma   90.00
#
_symmetry.space_group_name_H-M   'P 1'
#
loop_
_entity.id
_entity.type
_entity.pdbx_description
1 polymer ?
#
loop_
_entity_poly.entity_id
_entity_poly.type
_entity_poly.pdbx_seq_one_letter_code
_entity_poly.pdbx_strand_id
1 'polypeptide(L)'
;MEYILKGKEKIERSVVSKRRNNIMDVKRVKQILSSSSRIDVTYEGVPVWIESCDEQKGSAQVYDVSNPGESVHVDVTALEER
;
A
#
# COMPACT_ATOMS: atom_id res chain seq x y z
N MET A 1 44.03 -4.80 -33.11
CA MET A 1 42.67 -4.68 -33.69
C MET A 1 41.81 -5.71 -32.98
N GLU A 2 40.81 -5.42 -32.17
CA GLU A 2 40.05 -4.21 -31.90
C GLU A 2 39.73 -4.14 -30.40
N TYR A 3 39.77 -2.91 -29.87
CA TYR A 3 39.09 -2.52 -28.66
C TYR A 3 37.56 -2.51 -28.92
N ILE A 4 36.74 -2.46 -27.86
CA ILE A 4 35.26 -2.32 -27.85
C ILE A 4 34.59 -3.70 -27.80
N LEU A 5 34.18 -4.23 -26.64
CA LEU A 5 32.95 -3.86 -25.95
C LEU A 5 33.09 -4.01 -24.42
N LYS A 6 33.82 -3.07 -23.82
CA LYS A 6 33.63 -2.67 -22.43
C LYS A 6 32.30 -1.88 -22.40
N GLY A 7 31.15 -2.51 -22.13
CA GLY A 7 29.89 -1.77 -22.10
C GLY A 7 28.57 -2.53 -22.26
N LYS A 8 28.38 -3.66 -21.56
CA LYS A 8 27.01 -4.14 -21.27
C LYS A 8 26.67 -4.13 -19.76
N GLU A 9 27.45 -3.40 -18.96
CA GLU A 9 27.02 -2.90 -17.65
C GLU A 9 26.07 -1.70 -17.84
N LYS A 10 24.79 -2.00 -18.08
CA LYS A 10 23.60 -1.13 -17.97
C LYS A 10 22.60 -1.59 -19.02
N ILE A 11 21.68 -2.49 -18.66
CA ILE A 11 20.26 -2.48 -19.07
C ILE A 11 19.52 -3.74 -18.57
N GLU A 12 19.63 -4.08 -17.29
CA GLU A 12 18.51 -4.73 -16.59
C GLU A 12 18.23 -3.91 -15.35
N ARG A 13 17.66 -2.74 -15.61
CA ARG A 13 17.02 -1.92 -14.59
C ARG A 13 15.80 -2.68 -14.08
N SER A 14 15.77 -2.87 -12.77
CA SER A 14 14.55 -2.73 -11.97
C SER A 14 13.52 -3.86 -12.04
N VAL A 15 13.90 -5.07 -11.66
CA VAL A 15 12.93 -6.04 -11.10
C VAL A 15 13.42 -6.66 -9.79
N VAL A 16 14.20 -5.91 -9.01
CA VAL A 16 14.11 -6.06 -7.55
C VAL A 16 12.93 -5.19 -7.10
N SER A 17 11.71 -5.54 -7.53
CA SER A 17 10.52 -5.01 -6.84
C SER A 17 10.40 -5.81 -5.56
N LYS A 18 11.23 -5.37 -4.60
CA LYS A 18 11.13 -5.50 -3.16
C LYS A 18 9.86 -6.27 -2.79
N ARG A 19 10.00 -7.53 -2.35
CA ARG A 19 8.95 -8.24 -1.59
C ARG A 19 8.71 -7.44 -0.30
N ARG A 20 7.97 -6.35 -0.40
CA ARG A 20 7.46 -5.61 0.74
C ARG A 20 6.08 -6.16 0.96
N ASN A 21 5.97 -7.05 1.94
CA ASN A 21 4.69 -7.28 2.59
C ASN A 21 4.35 -5.95 3.29
N ASN A 22 3.62 -5.07 2.60
CA ASN A 22 3.10 -3.81 3.13
C ASN A 22 1.71 -4.03 3.75
N ILE A 23 1.50 -5.21 4.34
CA ILE A 23 0.33 -5.52 5.15
C ILE A 23 0.31 -4.53 6.31
N MET A 24 -0.82 -3.85 6.46
CA MET A 24 -1.00 -2.89 7.54
C MET A 24 -1.35 -3.56 8.87
N ASP A 25 -1.05 -2.83 9.93
CA ASP A 25 -1.46 -3.13 11.30
C ASP A 25 -2.34 -2.00 11.84
N VAL A 26 -3.18 -2.30 12.83
CA VAL A 26 -4.04 -1.29 13.51
C VAL A 26 -3.23 -0.09 13.98
N LYS A 27 -2.02 -0.32 14.49
CA LYS A 27 -1.10 0.75 14.93
C LYS A 27 -0.69 1.65 13.77
N ARG A 28 -0.42 1.07 12.60
CA ARG A 28 -0.04 1.80 11.38
C ARG A 28 -1.22 2.63 10.89
N VAL A 29 -2.41 2.05 10.86
CA VAL A 29 -3.64 2.76 10.49
C VAL A 29 -3.93 3.94 11.43
N LYS A 30 -3.79 3.76 12.75
CA LYS A 30 -3.89 4.88 13.70
C LYS A 30 -2.87 5.97 13.41
N GLN A 31 -1.65 5.61 13.03
CA GLN A 31 -0.61 6.57 12.63
C GLN A 31 -1.00 7.34 11.37
N ILE A 32 -1.66 6.67 10.42
CA ILE A 32 -2.19 7.28 9.19
C ILE A 32 -3.32 8.24 9.53
N LEU A 33 -4.30 7.83 10.34
CA LEU A 33 -5.41 8.69 10.77
C LEU A 33 -4.94 9.89 11.60
N SER A 34 -3.90 9.69 12.42
CA SER A 34 -3.29 10.76 13.23
C SER A 34 -2.33 11.64 12.43
N SER A 35 -1.83 11.17 11.28
CA SER A 35 -0.99 11.97 10.39
C SER A 35 -1.86 12.62 9.33
N SER A 36 -1.66 13.89 9.01
CA SER A 36 -2.28 14.48 7.82
C SER A 36 -1.67 13.98 6.50
N SER A 37 -0.95 12.85 6.55
CA SER A 37 -0.32 12.25 5.39
C SER A 37 -1.38 11.51 4.59
N ARG A 38 -1.41 11.76 3.29
CA ARG A 38 -2.27 11.05 2.37
C ARG A 38 -1.58 9.73 2.02
N ILE A 39 -1.99 8.63 2.67
CA ILE A 39 -1.47 7.29 2.39
C ILE A 39 -2.41 6.61 1.40
N ASP A 40 -1.85 6.13 0.28
CA ASP A 40 -2.56 5.28 -0.66
C ASP A 40 -2.69 3.87 -0.09
N VAL A 41 -3.93 3.49 0.19
CA VAL A 41 -4.29 2.18 0.71
C VAL A 41 -5.04 1.43 -0.37
N THR A 42 -4.71 0.15 -0.52
CA THR A 42 -5.42 -0.76 -1.42
C THR A 42 -5.96 -1.94 -0.65
N TYR A 43 -7.19 -2.33 -0.96
CA TYR A 43 -7.83 -3.55 -0.48
C TYR A 43 -8.11 -4.43 -1.69
N GLU A 44 -7.55 -5.65 -1.72
CA GLU A 44 -7.69 -6.58 -2.85
C GLU A 44 -7.35 -5.97 -4.23
N GLY A 45 -6.41 -5.02 -4.27
CA GLY A 45 -6.00 -4.29 -5.47
C GLY A 45 -6.88 -3.08 -5.84
N VAL A 46 -7.94 -2.81 -5.07
CA VAL A 46 -8.82 -1.65 -5.21
C VAL A 46 -8.33 -0.52 -4.29
N PRO A 47 -8.15 0.72 -4.78
CA PRO A 47 -7.75 1.83 -3.94
C PRO A 47 -8.91 2.27 -3.03
N VAL A 48 -8.66 2.27 -1.73
CA VAL A 48 -9.64 2.60 -0.70
C VAL A 48 -9.09 3.67 0.25
N TRP A 49 -9.98 4.49 0.80
CA TRP A 49 -9.65 5.41 1.89
C TRP A 49 -10.06 4.83 3.22
N ILE A 50 -9.19 4.95 4.22
CA ILE A 50 -9.54 4.57 5.58
C ILE A 50 -10.31 5.72 6.24
N GLU A 51 -11.56 5.46 6.63
CA GLU A 51 -12.41 6.39 7.39
C GLU A 51 -12.16 6.25 8.89
N SER A 52 -12.08 5.02 9.39
CA SER A 52 -11.91 4.72 10.81
C SER A 52 -11.31 3.33 11.02
N CYS A 53 -10.71 3.06 12.18
CA CYS A 53 -10.30 1.70 12.54
C CYS A 53 -10.76 1.31 13.94
N ASP A 54 -11.23 0.06 14.06
CA ASP A 54 -11.59 -0.60 15.30
C ASP A 54 -10.42 -1.48 15.76
N GLU A 55 -9.72 -1.01 16.80
CA GLU A 55 -8.61 -1.75 17.41
C GLU A 55 -9.07 -2.98 18.20
N GLN A 56 -10.30 -2.96 18.73
CA GLN A 56 -10.79 -4.07 19.55
C GLN A 56 -11.06 -5.30 18.68
N LYS A 57 -11.54 -5.08 17.46
CA LYS A 57 -11.81 -6.13 16.47
C LYS A 57 -10.66 -6.37 15.50
N GLY A 58 -9.79 -5.37 15.28
CA GLY A 58 -8.74 -5.46 14.26
C GLY A 58 -9.23 -5.15 12.85
N SER A 59 -10.38 -4.49 12.72
CA SER A 59 -11.02 -4.15 11.45
C SER A 59 -10.97 -2.65 11.18
N ALA A 60 -10.79 -2.24 9.93
CA ALA A 60 -10.91 -0.86 9.47
C ALA A 60 -12.14 -0.65 8.61
N GLN A 61 -12.76 0.51 8.79
CA GLN A 61 -13.80 1.02 7.90
C GLN A 61 -13.12 1.79 6.79
N VAL A 62 -13.32 1.32 5.56
CA VAL A 62 -12.77 1.92 4.36
C VAL A 62 -13.87 2.21 3.36
N TYR A 63 -13.70 3.21 2.50
CA TYR A 63 -14.61 3.48 1.39
C TYR A 63 -13.82 3.61 0.10
N ASP A 64 -14.45 3.27 -1.01
CA ASP A 64 -13.85 3.41 -2.33
C ASP A 64 -13.56 4.87 -2.66
N VAL A 65 -12.35 5.15 -3.15
CA VAL A 65 -11.99 6.49 -3.62
C VAL A 65 -12.95 6.97 -4.71
N SER A 66 -13.43 6.04 -5.53
CA SER A 66 -14.39 6.32 -6.60
C SER A 66 -15.84 6.41 -6.13
N ASN A 67 -16.19 5.81 -4.99
CA ASN A 67 -17.57 5.76 -4.51
C ASN A 67 -17.64 5.90 -2.98
N PRO A 68 -17.57 7.13 -2.44
CA PRO A 68 -17.59 7.36 -0.99
C PRO A 68 -18.96 7.08 -0.33
N GLY A 69 -19.98 6.70 -1.10
CA GLY A 69 -21.30 6.32 -0.58
C GLY A 69 -21.36 4.90 -0.02
N GLU A 70 -20.34 4.08 -0.26
CA GLU A 70 -20.27 2.70 0.22
C GLU A 70 -19.02 2.52 1.07
N SER A 71 -19.21 2.39 2.39
CA SER A 71 -18.16 2.04 3.32
C SER A 71 -18.24 0.57 3.70
N VAL A 72 -17.10 -0.11 3.67
CA VAL A 72 -16.95 -1.53 3.96
C VAL A 72 -16.04 -1.72 5.17
N HIS A 73 -16.34 -2.73 5.97
CA HIS A 73 -15.49 -3.16 7.08
C HIS A 73 -14.60 -4.30 6.61
N VAL A 74 -13.30 -4.08 6.66
CA VAL A 74 -12.28 -5.06 6.26
C VAL A 74 -11.24 -5.20 7.34
N ASP A 75 -10.59 -6.36 7.42
CA ASP A 75 -9.49 -6.55 8.36
C ASP A 75 -8.32 -5.63 8.02
N VAL A 76 -7.71 -5.02 9.04
CA VAL A 76 -6.57 -4.13 8.83
C VAL A 76 -5.39 -4.87 8.19
N THR A 77 -5.26 -6.16 8.49
CA THR A 77 -4.24 -7.04 7.92
C THR A 77 -4.49 -7.39 6.45
N ALA A 78 -5.71 -7.18 5.95
CA ALA A 78 -6.05 -7.36 4.54
C ALA A 78 -5.82 -6.07 3.72
N LEU A 79 -5.54 -4.94 4.39
CA LEU A 79 -5.19 -3.69 3.74
C LEU A 79 -3.69 -3.65 3.43
N GLU A 80 -3.37 -3.14 2.25
CA GLU A 80 -2.01 -2.97 1.77
C GLU A 80 -1.71 -1.48 1.56
N GLU A 81 -0.59 -1.02 2.10
CA GLU A 81 -0.05 0.33 1.85
C GLU A 81 0.75 0.34 0.54
N ARG A 82 0.50 1.30 -0.36
CA ARG A 82 1.19 1.40 -1.66
C ARG A 82 2.30 2.45 -1.70
#